data_AF-A0A397UHH4-F1
#
_entry.id   AF-A0A397UHH4-F1
#
_cell.length_a   1.000
_cell.length_b   1.000
_cell.length_c   1.000
_cell.angle_alpha   90.00
_cell.angle_beta   90.00
_cell.angle_gamma   90.00
#
_symmetry.space_group_name_H-M   'P 1'
#
loop_
_entity.id
_entity.type
_entity.pdbx_description
1 polymer ?
#
loop_
_entity_poly.entity_id
_entity_poly.type
_entity_poly.pdbx_seq_one_letter_code
_entity_poly.pdbx_strand_id
1 'polypeptide(L)'
;MNPINTSNSASKSMIAQNVTLLNEYQALIDRIFASIAANAEGKPTDRPPVEIMKDIVELDKKMQQGLDQIEEHQRVHKKILQIIKEIEAENNAFMEFVNELKNGKEQLEICLDEANETIQAINFSSESSVTADEILKYANRISSYTSAPPNYISGTFAEPPYPDESRMRRSFLFRQDVDIMFDEGDKNDDEDEEEDDGDDMHYIKPNPYSSLEAMQQTEPFNLDLNPDLE
;
A
#
# COMPACT_ATOMS: atom_id res chain seq x y z
N MET A 1 -6.67 30.70 -21.54
CA MET A 1 -6.35 32.09 -21.96
C MET A 1 -5.24 32.57 -21.05
N ASN A 2 -4.01 32.72 -21.57
CA ASN A 2 -2.79 32.86 -20.79
C ASN A 2 -2.28 34.32 -20.78
N PRO A 3 -2.54 35.11 -19.72
CA PRO A 3 -1.96 36.46 -19.57
C PRO A 3 -0.49 36.44 -19.10
N ILE A 4 0.05 35.29 -18.69
CA ILE A 4 1.40 35.19 -18.08
C ILE A 4 2.53 35.33 -19.12
N ASN A 5 2.26 35.02 -20.40
CA ASN A 5 3.32 34.96 -21.42
C ASN A 5 3.67 36.33 -22.03
N THR A 6 2.78 37.31 -21.93
CA THR A 6 2.97 38.65 -22.51
C THR A 6 3.88 39.54 -21.66
N SER A 7 3.79 39.45 -20.32
CA SER A 7 4.66 40.21 -19.41
C SER A 7 6.13 39.75 -19.47
N ASN A 8 6.36 38.46 -19.65
CA ASN A 8 7.71 37.90 -19.77
C ASN A 8 8.36 38.25 -21.11
N SER A 9 7.57 38.31 -22.19
CA SER A 9 8.02 38.81 -23.50
C SER A 9 8.36 40.31 -23.46
N ALA A 10 7.51 41.12 -22.83
CA ALA A 10 7.77 42.56 -22.65
C ALA A 10 9.00 42.85 -21.77
N SER A 11 9.17 42.09 -20.68
CA SER A 11 10.35 42.21 -19.80
C SER A 11 11.65 41.84 -20.52
N LYS A 12 11.64 40.76 -21.32
CA LYS A 12 12.79 40.39 -22.17
C LYS A 12 13.07 41.45 -23.23
N SER A 13 12.03 42.06 -23.82
CA SER A 13 12.19 43.17 -24.77
C SER A 13 12.81 44.40 -24.11
N MET A 14 12.40 44.73 -22.89
CA MET A 14 12.90 45.88 -22.14
C MET A 14 14.35 45.70 -21.66
N ILE A 15 14.72 44.49 -21.23
CA ILE A 15 16.12 44.14 -20.93
C ILE A 15 16.97 44.24 -22.19
N ALA A 16 16.49 43.73 -23.33
CA ALA A 16 17.20 43.82 -24.60
C ALA A 16 17.39 45.29 -25.05
N GLN A 17 16.38 46.14 -24.87
CA GLN A 17 16.45 47.58 -25.16
C GLN A 17 17.51 48.28 -24.28
N ASN A 18 17.55 48.01 -22.99
CA ASN A 18 18.56 48.61 -22.10
C ASN A 18 19.99 48.12 -22.41
N VAL A 19 20.15 46.85 -22.81
CA VAL A 19 21.45 46.33 -23.27
C VAL A 19 21.89 47.03 -24.56
N THR A 20 20.97 47.31 -25.49
CA THR A 20 21.30 48.08 -26.70
C THR A 20 21.69 49.53 -26.39
N LEU A 21 21.01 50.17 -25.43
CA LEU A 21 21.36 51.53 -24.98
C LEU A 21 22.75 51.58 -24.33
N LEU A 22 23.12 50.57 -23.55
CA LEU A 22 24.47 50.44 -22.97
C LEU A 22 25.56 50.28 -24.03
N ASN A 23 25.30 49.48 -25.06
CA ASN A 23 26.24 49.32 -26.18
C ASN A 23 26.38 50.62 -26.99
N GLU A 24 25.28 51.35 -27.19
CA GLU A 24 25.29 52.66 -27.85
C GLU A 24 26.04 53.72 -27.03
N TYR A 25 25.88 53.69 -25.69
CA TYR A 25 26.63 54.54 -24.76
C TYR A 25 28.13 54.27 -24.83
N GLN A 26 28.53 53.00 -24.84
CA GLN A 26 29.92 52.59 -25.00
C GLN A 26 30.50 53.08 -26.34
N ALA A 27 29.77 52.89 -27.45
CA ALA A 27 30.20 53.35 -28.76
C ALA A 27 30.34 54.88 -28.85
N LEU A 28 29.47 55.65 -28.16
CA LEU A 28 29.55 57.10 -28.09
C LEU A 28 30.75 57.58 -27.27
N ILE A 29 31.06 56.91 -26.14
CA ILE A 29 32.24 57.20 -25.33
C ILE A 29 33.52 57.02 -26.15
N ASP A 30 33.65 55.88 -26.83
CA ASP A 30 34.82 55.60 -27.68
C ASP A 30 34.95 56.65 -28.79
N ARG A 31 33.82 57.12 -29.33
CA ARG A 31 33.78 58.17 -30.35
C ARG A 31 34.15 59.55 -29.81
N ILE A 32 33.77 59.90 -28.58
CA ILE A 32 34.21 61.15 -27.93
C ILE A 32 35.72 61.14 -27.75
N PHE A 33 36.27 60.08 -27.17
CA PHE A 33 37.71 59.99 -26.93
C PHE A 33 38.49 60.07 -28.25
N ALA A 34 38.02 59.42 -29.32
CA ALA A 34 38.60 59.56 -30.64
C ALA A 34 38.48 61.00 -31.20
N SER A 35 37.36 61.68 -31.00
CA SER A 35 37.14 63.06 -31.47
C SER A 35 37.99 64.11 -30.72
N ILE A 36 38.25 63.89 -29.43
CA ILE A 36 39.12 64.76 -28.61
C ILE A 36 40.58 64.55 -29.02
N ALA A 37 41.01 63.29 -29.21
CA ALA A 37 42.35 62.97 -29.69
C ALA A 37 42.61 63.58 -31.08
N ALA A 38 41.65 63.47 -32.00
CA ALA A 38 41.78 64.04 -33.34
C ALA A 38 41.75 65.59 -33.37
N ASN A 39 41.00 66.24 -32.48
CA ASN A 39 41.05 67.70 -32.30
C ASN A 39 42.39 68.17 -31.72
N ALA A 40 42.99 67.41 -30.80
CA ALA A 40 44.31 67.72 -30.25
C ALA A 40 45.43 67.59 -31.31
N GLU A 41 45.26 66.71 -32.29
CA GLU A 41 46.16 66.54 -33.45
C GLU A 41 45.91 67.56 -34.59
N GLY A 42 44.88 68.40 -34.50
CA GLY A 42 44.54 69.41 -35.52
C GLY A 42 43.92 68.83 -36.81
N LYS A 43 43.43 67.59 -36.80
CA LYS A 43 42.68 67.00 -37.93
C LYS A 43 41.21 67.44 -37.87
N PRO A 44 40.57 67.75 -39.03
CA PRO A 44 39.15 68.04 -39.06
C PRO A 44 38.36 66.80 -38.62
N THR A 45 37.59 66.94 -37.55
CA THR A 45 36.70 65.91 -37.06
C THR A 45 35.33 66.06 -37.71
N ASP A 46 34.70 64.92 -38.04
CA ASP A 46 33.41 64.84 -38.73
C ASP A 46 32.24 65.38 -37.88
N ARG A 47 32.42 65.46 -36.55
CA ARG A 47 31.49 66.08 -35.60
C ARG A 47 32.24 66.78 -34.46
N PRO A 48 31.75 67.93 -33.98
CA PRO A 48 32.33 68.61 -32.83
C PRO A 48 32.09 67.81 -31.53
N PRO A 49 33.08 67.73 -30.62
CA PRO A 49 32.96 66.98 -29.35
C PRO A 49 31.76 67.41 -28.49
N VAL A 50 31.33 68.66 -28.62
CA VAL A 50 30.20 69.24 -27.87
C VAL A 50 28.85 68.62 -28.29
N GLU A 51 28.67 68.24 -29.55
CA GLU A 51 27.45 67.58 -30.01
C GLU A 51 27.37 66.14 -29.51
N ILE A 52 28.49 65.42 -29.55
CA ILE A 52 28.55 64.03 -29.05
C ILE A 52 28.29 64.00 -27.53
N MET A 53 28.74 65.01 -26.79
CA MET A 53 28.46 65.12 -25.36
C MET A 53 26.98 65.37 -25.06
N LYS A 54 26.26 66.12 -25.92
CA LYS A 54 24.81 66.28 -25.80
C LYS A 54 24.08 64.95 -26.05
N ASP A 55 24.49 64.21 -27.07
CA ASP A 55 23.94 62.88 -27.39
C ASP A 55 24.12 61.91 -26.22
N ILE A 56 25.26 61.94 -25.53
CA ILE A 56 25.50 61.15 -24.31
C ILE A 56 24.55 61.55 -23.18
N VAL A 57 24.34 62.84 -22.93
CA VAL A 57 23.43 63.32 -21.88
C VAL A 57 21.97 62.90 -22.18
N GLU A 58 21.56 62.95 -23.46
CA GLU A 58 20.24 62.48 -23.87
C GLU A 58 20.08 60.96 -23.71
N LEU A 59 21.12 60.20 -24.02
CA LEU A 59 21.12 58.73 -23.86
C LEU A 59 21.10 58.33 -22.38
N ASP A 60 21.87 59.02 -21.54
CA ASP A 60 21.90 58.82 -20.09
C ASP A 60 20.51 59.07 -19.48
N LYS A 61 19.83 60.14 -19.91
CA LYS A 61 18.45 60.41 -19.51
C LYS A 61 17.48 59.31 -19.92
N LYS A 62 17.62 58.73 -21.13
CA LYS A 62 16.81 57.58 -21.57
C LYS A 62 17.10 56.33 -20.76
N MET A 63 18.36 56.09 -20.40
CA MET A 63 18.76 54.95 -19.56
C MET A 63 18.19 55.08 -18.14
N GLN A 64 18.22 56.28 -17.57
CA GLN A 64 17.64 56.54 -16.25
C GLN A 64 16.12 56.29 -16.24
N GLN A 65 15.40 56.71 -17.30
CA GLN A 65 13.98 56.38 -17.47
C GLN A 65 13.73 54.87 -17.60
N GLY A 66 14.64 54.14 -18.26
CA GLY A 66 14.57 52.69 -18.37
C GLY A 66 14.76 51.99 -17.01
N LEU A 67 15.67 52.50 -16.17
CA LEU A 67 15.90 52.01 -14.81
C LEU A 67 14.69 52.24 -13.90
N ASP A 68 14.09 53.42 -13.94
CA ASP A 68 12.88 53.74 -13.15
C ASP A 68 11.73 52.78 -13.48
N GLN A 69 11.57 52.45 -14.76
CA GLN A 69 10.56 51.49 -15.22
C GLN A 69 10.88 50.05 -14.77
N ILE A 70 12.15 49.64 -14.74
CA ILE A 70 12.57 48.33 -14.22
C ILE A 70 12.24 48.24 -12.73
N GLU A 71 12.52 49.29 -11.97
CA GLU A 71 12.26 49.31 -10.53
C GLU A 71 10.75 49.13 -10.25
N GLU A 72 9.90 49.85 -10.98
CA GLU A 72 8.45 49.69 -10.84
C GLU A 72 7.99 48.29 -11.23
N HIS A 73 8.53 47.73 -12.33
CA HIS A 73 8.22 46.36 -12.72
C HIS A 73 8.65 45.34 -11.66
N GLN A 74 9.83 45.51 -11.05
CA GLN A 74 10.29 44.66 -9.96
C GLN A 74 9.38 44.77 -8.73
N ARG A 75 8.91 45.99 -8.40
CA ARG A 75 7.97 46.21 -7.30
C ARG A 75 6.65 45.49 -7.52
N VAL A 76 6.09 45.59 -8.72
CA VAL A 76 4.87 44.87 -9.10
C VAL A 76 5.10 43.36 -9.08
N HIS A 77 6.23 42.88 -9.61
CA HIS A 77 6.55 41.46 -9.64
C HIS A 77 6.67 40.86 -8.23
N LYS A 78 7.25 41.59 -7.27
CA LYS A 78 7.26 41.16 -5.86
C LYS A 78 5.85 40.97 -5.29
N LYS A 79 4.91 41.86 -5.62
CA LYS A 79 3.50 41.73 -5.22
C LYS A 79 2.84 40.52 -5.88
N ILE A 80 3.11 40.29 -7.16
CA ILE A 80 2.61 39.11 -7.87
C ILE A 80 3.09 37.83 -7.19
N LEU A 81 4.37 37.74 -6.84
CA LEU A 81 4.93 36.57 -6.15
C LEU A 81 4.32 36.38 -4.76
N GLN A 82 4.00 37.47 -4.05
CA GLN A 82 3.31 37.38 -2.76
C GLN A 82 1.90 36.79 -2.92
N ILE A 83 1.14 37.27 -3.89
CA ILE A 83 -0.22 36.78 -4.17
C ILE A 83 -0.18 35.30 -4.61
N ILE A 84 0.79 34.91 -5.44
CA ILE A 84 0.95 33.50 -5.85
C ILE A 84 1.16 32.61 -4.63
N LYS A 85 2.02 33.02 -3.69
CA LYS A 85 2.24 32.26 -2.45
C LYS A 85 0.99 32.16 -1.58
N GLU A 86 0.20 33.23 -1.52
CA GLU A 86 -1.07 33.24 -0.79
C GLU A 86 -2.07 32.26 -1.40
N ILE A 87 -2.22 32.27 -2.73
CA ILE A 87 -3.05 31.31 -3.47
C ILE A 87 -2.57 29.88 -3.25
N GLU A 88 -1.26 29.63 -3.30
CA GLU A 88 -0.69 28.31 -3.05
C GLU A 88 -0.99 27.83 -1.62
N ALA A 89 -0.90 28.72 -0.63
CA ALA A 89 -1.23 28.40 0.76
C ALA A 89 -2.72 28.08 0.94
N GLU A 90 -3.61 28.88 0.35
CA GLU A 90 -5.06 28.61 0.37
C GLU A 90 -5.40 27.31 -0.35
N ASN A 91 -4.77 27.04 -1.49
CA ASN A 91 -4.99 25.81 -2.25
C ASN A 91 -4.53 24.58 -1.44
N ASN A 92 -3.43 24.67 -0.70
CA ASN A 92 -2.99 23.59 0.18
C ASN A 92 -4.01 23.33 1.30
N ALA A 93 -4.53 24.37 1.94
CA ALA A 93 -5.58 24.23 2.95
C ALA A 93 -6.87 23.64 2.37
N PHE A 94 -7.23 24.03 1.14
CA PHE A 94 -8.37 23.45 0.44
C PHE A 94 -8.17 21.95 0.15
N MET A 95 -6.98 21.56 -0.31
CA MET A 95 -6.67 20.14 -0.56
C MET A 95 -6.67 19.31 0.72
N GLU A 96 -6.18 19.87 1.84
CA GLU A 96 -6.27 19.25 3.16
C GLU A 96 -7.73 19.03 3.57
N PHE A 97 -8.57 20.06 3.44
CA PHE A 97 -10.01 19.96 3.72
C PHE A 97 -10.71 18.90 2.85
N VAL A 98 -10.39 18.83 1.56
CA VAL A 98 -10.94 17.79 0.66
C VAL A 98 -10.50 16.40 1.09
N ASN A 99 -9.25 16.22 1.52
CA ASN A 99 -8.75 14.94 2.01
C ASN A 99 -9.43 14.53 3.32
N GLU A 100 -9.62 15.46 4.26
CA GLU A 100 -10.39 15.20 5.48
C GLU A 100 -11.83 14.78 5.17
N LEU A 101 -12.50 15.48 4.24
CA LEU A 101 -13.85 15.14 3.82
C LEU A 101 -13.92 13.76 3.17
N LYS A 102 -12.93 13.42 2.33
CA LYS A 102 -12.84 12.08 1.71
C LYS A 102 -12.65 10.99 2.77
N ASN A 103 -11.76 11.21 3.74
CA ASN A 103 -11.53 10.27 4.83
C ASN A 103 -12.80 10.11 5.70
N GLY A 104 -13.49 11.20 6.02
CA GLY A 104 -14.76 11.15 6.73
C GLY A 104 -15.85 10.38 5.98
N LYS A 105 -15.90 10.52 4.64
CA LYS A 105 -16.80 9.74 3.79
C LYS A 105 -16.46 8.24 3.84
N GLU A 106 -15.19 7.89 3.72
CA GLU A 106 -14.73 6.50 3.73
C GLU A 106 -15.04 5.82 5.08
N GLN A 107 -14.80 6.51 6.19
CA GLN A 107 -15.16 6.02 7.52
C GLN A 107 -16.67 5.79 7.69
N LEU A 108 -17.49 6.69 7.13
CA LEU A 108 -18.94 6.54 7.15
C LEU A 108 -19.40 5.35 6.29
N GLU A 109 -18.77 5.13 5.14
CA GLU A 109 -19.04 3.97 4.27
C GLU A 109 -18.70 2.67 5.01
N ILE A 110 -17.53 2.58 5.66
CA ILE A 110 -17.17 1.42 6.48
C ILE A 110 -18.20 1.19 7.60
N CYS A 111 -18.58 2.23 8.34
CA CYS A 111 -19.57 2.11 9.41
C CYS A 111 -20.94 1.67 8.90
N LEU A 112 -21.34 2.11 7.70
CA LEU A 112 -22.58 1.71 7.08
C LEU A 112 -22.55 0.25 6.62
N ASP A 113 -21.43 -0.20 6.06
CA ASP A 113 -21.22 -1.59 5.67
C ASP A 113 -21.23 -2.52 6.89
N GLU A 114 -20.49 -2.17 7.96
CA GLU A 114 -20.54 -2.89 9.24
C GLU A 114 -21.97 -2.94 9.80
N ALA A 115 -22.69 -1.82 9.80
CA ALA A 115 -24.08 -1.80 10.26
C ALA A 115 -24.97 -2.73 9.43
N ASN A 116 -24.81 -2.75 8.10
CA ASN A 116 -25.55 -3.66 7.23
C ASN A 116 -25.22 -5.13 7.52
N GLU A 117 -23.94 -5.47 7.73
CA GLU A 117 -23.52 -6.81 8.13
C GLU A 117 -24.12 -7.22 9.47
N THR A 118 -24.13 -6.32 10.48
CA THR A 118 -24.76 -6.62 11.77
C THR A 118 -26.26 -6.86 11.65
N ILE A 119 -26.97 -6.08 10.81
CA ILE A 119 -28.40 -6.29 10.55
C ILE A 119 -28.63 -7.64 9.88
N GLN A 120 -27.81 -8.02 8.90
CA GLN A 120 -27.89 -9.34 8.27
C GLN A 120 -27.63 -10.47 9.27
N ALA A 121 -26.63 -10.34 10.14
CA ALA A 121 -26.35 -11.32 11.18
C ALA A 121 -27.48 -11.45 12.20
N ILE A 122 -28.11 -10.32 12.59
CA ILE A 122 -29.28 -10.33 13.47
C ILE A 122 -30.45 -11.04 12.79
N ASN A 123 -30.73 -10.75 11.52
CA ASN A 123 -31.79 -11.40 10.76
C ASN A 123 -31.54 -12.91 10.67
N PHE A 124 -30.31 -13.32 10.30
CA PHE A 124 -29.92 -14.72 10.26
C PHE A 124 -30.04 -15.42 11.62
N SER A 125 -29.63 -14.76 12.71
CA SER A 125 -29.79 -15.30 14.07
C SER A 125 -31.25 -15.35 14.51
N SER A 126 -32.11 -14.46 14.01
CA SER A 126 -33.54 -14.49 14.31
C SER A 126 -34.25 -15.63 13.57
N GLU A 127 -33.79 -15.96 12.36
CA GLU A 127 -34.27 -17.11 11.58
C GLU A 127 -33.72 -18.43 12.14
N SER A 128 -32.42 -18.47 12.47
CA SER A 128 -31.76 -19.57 13.14
C SER A 128 -32.09 -19.54 14.64
N SER A 129 -33.29 -19.99 14.98
CA SER A 129 -33.84 -20.03 16.35
C SER A 129 -33.12 -21.02 17.30
N VAL A 130 -31.80 -20.93 17.41
CA VAL A 130 -31.00 -21.70 18.38
C VAL A 130 -31.13 -21.05 19.75
N THR A 131 -31.45 -21.86 20.76
CA THR A 131 -31.59 -21.35 22.13
C THR A 131 -30.23 -21.15 22.79
N ALA A 132 -30.09 -20.11 23.63
CA ALA A 132 -28.86 -19.87 24.38
C ALA A 132 -28.43 -21.06 25.24
N ASP A 133 -29.41 -21.84 25.73
CA ASP A 133 -29.19 -23.05 26.52
C ASP A 133 -28.52 -24.17 25.69
N GLU A 134 -28.88 -24.32 24.42
CA GLU A 134 -28.26 -25.30 23.51
C GLU A 134 -26.81 -24.91 23.19
N ILE A 135 -26.56 -23.62 22.95
CA ILE A 135 -25.21 -23.09 22.73
C ILE A 135 -24.35 -23.36 23.97
N LEU A 136 -24.86 -23.10 25.18
CA LEU A 136 -24.11 -23.29 26.42
C LEU A 136 -23.82 -24.77 26.68
N LYS A 137 -24.79 -25.66 26.43
CA LYS A 137 -24.59 -27.12 26.51
C LYS A 137 -23.53 -27.59 25.51
N TYR A 138 -23.59 -27.12 24.27
CA TYR A 138 -22.62 -27.49 23.23
C TYR A 138 -21.23 -26.93 23.53
N ALA A 139 -21.13 -25.67 23.95
CA ALA A 139 -19.88 -25.02 24.35
C ALA A 139 -19.19 -25.79 25.49
N ASN A 140 -19.95 -26.20 26.50
CA ASN A 140 -19.42 -27.04 27.58
C ASN A 140 -18.93 -28.40 27.06
N ARG A 141 -19.66 -29.03 26.13
CA ARG A 141 -19.25 -30.29 25.50
C ARG A 141 -17.94 -30.16 24.73
N ILE A 142 -17.73 -29.09 23.96
CA ILE A 142 -16.50 -28.89 23.17
C ILE A 142 -15.34 -28.37 24.02
N SER A 143 -15.60 -27.69 25.14
CA SER A 143 -14.56 -27.11 26.00
C SER A 143 -13.52 -28.12 26.46
N SER A 144 -13.89 -29.39 26.63
CA SER A 144 -12.98 -30.48 27.01
C SER A 144 -11.99 -30.89 25.91
N TYR A 145 -12.26 -30.50 24.65
CA TYR A 145 -11.51 -30.88 23.45
C TYR A 145 -10.73 -29.69 22.84
N THR A 146 -11.14 -28.46 23.12
CA THR A 146 -10.64 -27.27 22.41
C THR A 146 -9.53 -26.50 23.13
N SER A 147 -9.29 -26.76 24.42
CA SER A 147 -8.18 -26.12 25.14
C SER A 147 -7.67 -26.93 26.32
N ALA A 148 -6.35 -27.06 26.43
CA ALA A 148 -5.72 -27.55 27.65
C ALA A 148 -5.80 -26.44 28.72
N PRO A 149 -6.33 -26.70 29.93
CA PRO A 149 -6.45 -25.69 30.97
C PRO A 149 -5.09 -25.04 31.32
N PRO A 150 -5.05 -23.79 31.84
CA PRO A 150 -3.80 -23.04 32.09
C PRO A 150 -2.78 -23.68 33.06
N ASN A 151 -3.12 -24.82 33.69
CA ASN A 151 -2.23 -25.64 34.53
C ASN A 151 -2.29 -27.12 34.12
N TYR A 152 -2.31 -27.41 32.82
CA TYR A 152 -2.37 -28.78 32.33
C TYR A 152 -1.13 -29.57 32.74
N ILE A 153 -1.30 -30.47 33.70
CA ILE A 153 -0.32 -31.49 34.08
C ILE A 153 -0.70 -32.76 33.33
N SER A 154 0.26 -33.36 32.64
CA SER A 154 0.09 -34.64 31.94
C SER A 154 -0.53 -35.68 32.88
N GLY A 155 -1.80 -36.01 32.66
CA GLY A 155 -2.56 -36.93 33.51
C GLY A 155 -3.98 -36.51 33.86
N THR A 156 -4.42 -35.28 33.60
CA THR A 156 -5.83 -34.91 33.88
C THR A 156 -6.49 -33.94 32.89
N PHE A 157 -7.78 -34.21 32.63
CA PHE A 157 -8.87 -33.34 32.14
C PHE A 157 -8.86 -32.75 30.71
N ALA A 158 -7.86 -32.99 29.85
CA ALA A 158 -7.96 -32.60 28.44
C ALA A 158 -8.00 -33.82 27.53
N GLU A 159 -9.05 -33.95 26.74
CA GLU A 159 -9.11 -34.96 25.68
C GLU A 159 -8.34 -34.47 24.45
N PRO A 160 -7.72 -35.37 23.68
CA PRO A 160 -7.04 -34.96 22.44
C PRO A 160 -8.04 -34.33 21.45
N PRO A 161 -7.59 -33.39 20.61
CA PRO A 161 -8.46 -32.67 19.67
C PRO A 161 -9.03 -33.58 18.56
N TYR A 162 -8.42 -34.75 18.36
CA TYR A 162 -8.86 -35.78 17.42
C TYR A 162 -9.13 -37.10 18.17
N PRO A 163 -10.00 -37.97 17.63
CA PRO A 163 -10.26 -39.28 18.24
C PRO A 163 -8.99 -40.13 18.26
N ASP A 164 -8.66 -40.69 19.42
CA ASP A 164 -7.55 -41.64 19.56
C ASP A 164 -7.83 -42.96 18.83
N GLU A 165 -6.78 -43.65 18.40
CA GLU A 165 -6.85 -44.93 17.69
C GLU A 165 -7.66 -45.97 18.47
N SER A 166 -7.47 -46.01 19.79
CA SER A 166 -8.23 -46.89 20.70
C SER A 166 -9.73 -46.56 20.73
N ARG A 167 -10.11 -45.29 20.49
CA ARG A 167 -11.51 -44.85 20.37
C ARG A 167 -12.07 -45.15 18.99
N MET A 168 -11.26 -44.99 17.94
CA MET A 168 -11.64 -45.33 16.56
C MET A 168 -11.93 -46.84 16.41
N ARG A 169 -11.06 -47.70 16.96
CA ARG A 169 -11.26 -49.16 16.98
C ARG A 169 -12.47 -49.61 17.79
N ARG A 170 -12.84 -48.86 18.83
CA ARG A 170 -14.05 -49.14 19.62
C ARG A 170 -15.31 -48.52 19.02
N SER A 171 -15.20 -47.72 17.96
CA SER A 171 -16.35 -47.06 17.34
C SER A 171 -17.31 -48.07 16.73
N PHE A 172 -18.58 -47.68 16.64
CA PHE A 172 -19.62 -48.50 16.05
C PHE A 172 -19.35 -48.81 14.57
N LEU A 173 -18.75 -47.85 13.85
CA LEU A 173 -18.35 -48.01 12.46
C LEU A 173 -17.32 -49.13 12.29
N PHE A 174 -16.27 -49.13 13.12
CA PHE A 174 -15.25 -50.19 13.07
C PHE A 174 -15.82 -51.56 13.41
N ARG A 175 -16.76 -51.66 14.36
CA ARG A 175 -17.40 -52.94 14.71
C ARG A 175 -18.25 -53.49 13.57
N GLN A 176 -18.97 -52.63 12.86
CA GLN A 176 -19.79 -53.04 11.72
C GLN A 176 -18.94 -53.61 10.58
N ASP A 177 -17.79 -52.99 10.30
CA ASP A 177 -16.86 -53.48 9.27
C ASP A 177 -16.24 -54.83 9.64
N VAL A 178 -16.00 -55.06 10.94
CA VAL A 178 -15.46 -56.33 11.44
C VAL A 178 -16.49 -57.44 11.37
N ASP A 179 -17.75 -57.21 11.74
CA ASP A 179 -18.82 -58.21 11.63
C ASP A 179 -19.08 -58.64 10.17
N ILE A 180 -18.95 -57.70 9.22
CA ILE A 180 -19.04 -58.01 7.77
C ILE A 180 -17.88 -58.91 7.31
N MET A 181 -16.70 -58.82 7.94
CA MET A 181 -15.55 -59.67 7.58
C MET A 181 -15.54 -61.04 8.28
N PHE A 182 -16.28 -61.22 9.39
CA PHE A 182 -16.38 -62.50 10.09
C PHE A 182 -17.57 -63.37 9.62
N ASP A 183 -18.55 -62.83 8.91
CA ASP A 183 -19.72 -63.59 8.41
C ASP A 183 -19.51 -64.26 7.03
N GLU A 184 -18.42 -63.97 6.31
CA GLU A 184 -18.12 -64.59 5.01
C GLU A 184 -17.27 -65.87 5.09
N GLY A 185 -17.13 -66.48 6.27
CA GLY A 185 -16.16 -67.55 6.46
C GLY A 185 -16.50 -68.63 7.47
N ASP A 186 -17.75 -69.04 7.66
CA ASP A 186 -18.01 -70.38 8.20
C ASP A 186 -19.40 -70.93 7.86
N LYS A 187 -19.49 -71.61 6.72
CA LYS A 187 -20.53 -72.61 6.47
C LYS A 187 -19.87 -73.85 5.88
N ASN A 188 -19.76 -74.87 6.73
CA ASN A 188 -19.76 -76.32 6.47
C ASN A 188 -18.58 -76.99 7.19
N ASP A 189 -18.80 -77.60 8.35
CA ASP A 189 -18.99 -79.06 8.42
C ASP A 189 -19.42 -79.46 9.85
N ASP A 190 -20.37 -80.39 9.88
CA ASP A 190 -21.09 -80.90 11.04
C ASP A 190 -20.26 -81.86 11.93
N GLU A 191 -20.82 -82.14 13.12
CA GLU A 191 -20.65 -83.32 14.00
C GLU A 191 -19.46 -83.33 14.98
N ASP A 192 -19.69 -82.99 16.26
CA ASP A 192 -20.05 -83.93 17.34
C ASP A 192 -19.81 -83.34 18.75
N GLU A 193 -20.71 -83.67 19.67
CA GLU A 193 -20.69 -83.33 21.11
C GLU A 193 -19.45 -83.91 21.83
N GLU A 194 -18.87 -83.18 22.79
CA GLU A 194 -18.68 -83.64 24.20
C GLU A 194 -18.36 -82.42 25.10
N GLU A 195 -18.95 -82.41 26.31
CA GLU A 195 -18.67 -81.48 27.41
C GLU A 195 -17.29 -81.80 28.04
N ASP A 196 -16.43 -80.80 28.28
CA ASP A 196 -15.49 -80.83 29.43
C ASP A 196 -14.98 -79.42 29.79
N ASP A 197 -14.88 -79.18 31.10
CA ASP A 197 -14.63 -77.90 31.76
C ASP A 197 -13.17 -77.41 31.62
N GLY A 198 -12.96 -76.08 31.47
CA GLY A 198 -11.69 -75.46 31.88
C GLY A 198 -11.20 -74.21 31.14
N ASP A 199 -11.21 -73.08 31.85
CA ASP A 199 -10.38 -71.86 31.72
C ASP A 199 -10.04 -71.31 30.32
N ASP A 200 -10.81 -70.30 29.92
CA ASP A 200 -10.70 -69.56 28.65
C ASP A 200 -9.50 -68.59 28.64
N MET A 201 -8.33 -69.09 28.26
CA MET A 201 -7.19 -68.28 27.82
C MET A 201 -7.33 -67.97 26.32
N HIS A 202 -8.00 -66.87 25.99
CA HIS A 202 -8.08 -66.35 24.62
C HIS A 202 -6.68 -66.02 24.06
N TYR A 203 -6.10 -66.97 23.34
CA TYR A 203 -4.97 -66.76 22.45
C TYR A 203 -5.41 -65.92 21.25
N ILE A 204 -5.06 -64.63 21.25
CA ILE A 204 -5.14 -63.78 20.06
C ILE A 204 -4.14 -64.32 19.04
N LYS A 205 -4.62 -64.92 17.96
CA LYS A 205 -3.78 -65.34 16.83
C LYS A 205 -3.07 -64.11 16.22
N PRO A 206 -1.79 -64.21 15.86
CA PRO A 206 -1.06 -63.07 15.30
C PRO A 206 -1.60 -62.73 13.91
N ASN A 207 -1.78 -61.42 13.68
CA ASN A 207 -2.29 -60.82 12.46
C ASN A 207 -1.45 -61.24 11.22
N PRO A 208 -2.06 -61.76 10.13
CA PRO A 208 -1.33 -62.21 8.94
C PRO A 208 -0.68 -61.06 8.13
N TYR A 209 -0.87 -59.79 8.52
CA TYR A 209 -0.25 -58.64 7.86
C TYR A 209 1.11 -58.20 8.44
N SER A 210 1.68 -58.95 9.39
CA SER A 210 3.01 -58.64 9.96
C SER A 210 4.19 -58.85 9.00
N SER A 211 3.96 -59.26 7.75
CA SER A 211 5.01 -59.58 6.76
C SER A 211 5.14 -58.58 5.60
N LEU A 212 4.47 -57.40 5.66
CA LEU A 212 4.69 -56.31 4.71
C LEU A 212 5.76 -55.28 5.17
N GLU A 213 6.59 -55.64 6.15
CA GLU A 213 7.65 -54.77 6.68
C GLU A 213 8.95 -54.77 5.83
N ALA A 214 8.90 -55.20 4.56
CA ALA A 214 10.09 -55.30 3.70
C ALA A 214 9.90 -54.87 2.23
N MET A 215 8.90 -54.04 1.90
CA MET A 215 8.84 -53.41 0.58
C MET A 215 8.57 -51.91 0.68
N GLN A 216 9.48 -51.15 0.09
CA GLN A 216 9.42 -49.72 -0.21
C GLN A 216 9.39 -48.74 0.97
N GLN A 217 10.60 -48.30 1.36
CA GLN A 217 10.82 -46.89 1.68
C GLN A 217 10.45 -46.06 0.44
N THR A 218 9.18 -45.68 0.31
CA THR A 218 8.76 -44.59 -0.58
C THR A 218 7.82 -43.68 0.21
N GLU A 219 8.43 -42.64 0.78
CA GLU A 219 7.83 -41.38 1.21
C GLU A 219 6.58 -41.02 0.36
N PRO A 220 5.35 -41.07 0.92
CA PRO A 220 4.16 -40.74 0.15
C PRO A 220 3.81 -39.23 0.15
N PHE A 221 4.68 -38.35 0.65
CA PHE A 221 4.40 -36.90 0.70
C PHE A 221 5.64 -36.03 0.42
N ASN A 222 6.16 -36.08 -0.81
CA ASN A 222 6.92 -34.96 -1.37
C ASN A 222 5.99 -34.16 -2.30
N LEU A 223 5.12 -33.34 -1.69
CA LEU A 223 4.43 -32.26 -2.38
C LEU A 223 5.36 -31.04 -2.34
N ASP A 224 6.08 -30.82 -3.44
CA ASP A 224 6.75 -29.56 -3.69
C ASP A 224 5.68 -28.46 -3.86
N LEU A 225 5.66 -27.50 -2.93
CA LEU A 225 4.64 -26.46 -2.83
C LEU A 225 5.03 -25.13 -3.49
N ASN A 226 6.15 -25.06 -4.22
CA ASN A 226 6.56 -23.83 -4.91
C ASN A 226 6.95 -24.07 -6.38
N PRO A 227 6.00 -24.05 -7.34
CA PRO A 227 6.30 -24.22 -8.76
C PRO A 227 6.79 -22.95 -9.49
N ASP A 228 6.88 -21.78 -8.82
CA ASP A 228 7.10 -20.48 -9.51
C ASP A 228 8.48 -19.83 -9.22
N LEU A 229 9.57 -20.55 -9.49
CA LEU A 229 10.91 -19.93 -9.60
C LEU A 229 11.78 -20.61 -10.68
N GLU A 230 11.39 -20.40 -11.93
CA GLU A 230 12.31 -20.27 -13.09
C GLU A 230 11.89 -19.08 -13.96
#